data_AF-A0A924E003-F1
#
_entry.id   AF-A0A924E003-F1
#
_cell.length_a   1.000
_cell.length_b   1.000
_cell.length_c   1.000
_cell.angle_alpha   90.00
_cell.angle_beta   90.00
_cell.angle_gamma   90.00
#
_symmetry.space_group_name_H-M   'P 1'
#
loop_
_entity.id
_entity.type
_entity.pdbx_description
1 polymer ?
#
loop_
_entity_poly.entity_id
_entity_poly.type
_entity_poly.pdbx_seq_one_letter_code
_entity_poly.pdbx_strand_id
1 'polypeptide(L)'
;MAEVPGSSVASFAKSPATNRFSMLQRRHLLLKLLTITLISSCLPIPAGTTVEPPTPGPPADPAVPASSPDGPWSRYAAPASGMYIGWFGKPNSVNGGGFAEIFSGGSNSDTNTANRPAMINATLDWVHARFGRQMGLIHMYEDAGDRADFPLTVASELARRRQLLMVSLSFGKTTAAELADGAGDLQWRNWARGAKAWGRPVILRWGWEAPVQPWARDAAAYKAAWQRMWRIIKTDVGAGNVQLAFTPVYFATGWGTYQDYFPGDAYVDWVGVDDFQPPGKGFEDSFEPAYDWFAHHAPGKPFMVAEWGMKYATDNGVTTYEMPDPDWYARTLDAARTHGNIKAYVLYDNDQEIRSALSPTWAGMATLKRKLLDVFYLPQPTERL
;
A
#
# COMPACT_ATOMS: atom_id res chain seq x y z
N MET A 1 -46.44 22.13 -40.31
CA MET A 1 -45.52 22.63 -39.26
C MET A 1 -45.83 21.84 -38.00
N ALA A 2 -44.96 21.08 -37.36
CA ALA A 2 -43.60 20.66 -37.64
C ALA A 2 -43.43 19.28 -36.97
N GLU A 3 -42.92 18.30 -37.73
CA GLU A 3 -42.37 17.05 -37.23
C GLU A 3 -40.91 17.28 -36.81
N VAL A 4 -40.47 16.64 -35.72
CA VAL A 4 -39.06 16.50 -35.29
C VAL A 4 -38.90 15.09 -34.66
N PRO A 5 -37.76 14.39 -34.85
CA PRO A 5 -37.75 13.02 -35.34
C PRO A 5 -37.26 11.95 -34.35
N GLY A 6 -37.55 10.69 -34.71
CA GLY A 6 -37.01 9.48 -34.12
C GLY A 6 -35.58 9.16 -34.58
N SER A 7 -34.84 8.54 -33.68
CA SER A 7 -33.46 8.06 -33.79
C SER A 7 -33.29 6.95 -34.83
N SER A 8 -32.29 7.10 -35.72
CA SER A 8 -31.86 6.04 -36.64
C SER A 8 -30.78 5.16 -36.01
N VAL A 9 -30.94 3.86 -36.22
CA VAL A 9 -29.96 2.80 -35.97
C VAL A 9 -29.16 2.61 -37.25
N ALA A 10 -27.83 2.66 -37.18
CA ALA A 10 -26.95 2.24 -38.26
C ALA A 10 -25.74 1.49 -37.71
N SER A 11 -25.74 0.17 -37.90
CA SER A 11 -24.61 -0.71 -37.63
C SER A 11 -23.51 -0.52 -38.69
N PHE A 12 -22.26 -0.37 -38.27
CA PHE A 12 -21.11 -0.57 -39.14
C PHE A 12 -20.43 -1.90 -38.79
N ALA A 13 -20.67 -2.89 -39.63
CA ALA A 13 -19.87 -4.11 -39.72
C ALA A 13 -18.65 -3.84 -40.63
N LYS A 14 -17.46 -4.25 -40.20
CA LYS A 14 -16.30 -4.44 -41.08
C LYS A 14 -15.85 -5.90 -41.00
N SER A 15 -15.79 -6.52 -42.17
CA SER A 15 -15.47 -7.92 -42.48
C SER A 15 -13.97 -8.24 -42.30
N PRO A 16 -13.58 -9.52 -42.07
CA PRO A 16 -12.19 -9.92 -41.89
C PRO A 16 -11.52 -10.28 -43.23
N ALA A 17 -10.26 -9.88 -43.40
CA ALA A 17 -9.43 -10.31 -44.51
C ALA A 17 -8.69 -11.61 -44.15
N THR A 18 -9.12 -12.70 -44.76
CA THR A 18 -8.39 -13.98 -44.88
C THR A 18 -7.20 -13.85 -45.82
N ASN A 19 -6.05 -14.42 -45.45
CA ASN A 19 -5.07 -14.91 -46.40
C ASN A 19 -4.50 -16.26 -45.92
N ARG A 20 -4.75 -17.31 -46.70
CA ARG A 20 -4.09 -18.62 -46.66
C ARG A 20 -3.18 -18.75 -47.88
N PHE A 21 -2.31 -19.77 -47.83
CA PHE A 21 -1.29 -20.24 -48.78
C PHE A 21 0.12 -19.69 -48.49
N SER A 22 1.18 -20.49 -48.32
CA SER A 22 1.39 -21.90 -48.66
C SER A 22 2.46 -22.57 -47.75
N MET A 23 2.29 -23.88 -47.58
CA MET A 23 3.26 -24.86 -47.05
C MET A 23 4.25 -25.25 -48.17
N LEU A 24 5.54 -25.39 -47.87
CA LEU A 24 6.62 -26.19 -48.53
C LEU A 24 7.96 -25.47 -48.24
N GLN A 25 8.92 -26.00 -47.47
CA GLN A 25 9.79 -27.13 -47.79
C GLN A 25 10.62 -27.59 -46.56
N ARG A 26 11.14 -28.81 -46.67
CA ARG A 26 11.74 -29.70 -45.66
C ARG A 26 13.27 -29.53 -45.45
N ARG A 27 13.71 -29.87 -44.23
CA ARG A 27 14.95 -30.57 -43.80
C ARG A 27 16.32 -29.85 -43.87
N HIS A 28 17.10 -29.96 -42.79
CA HIS A 28 18.50 -30.47 -42.60
C HIS A 28 19.00 -29.93 -41.23
N LEU A 29 19.29 -30.68 -40.16
CA LEU A 29 20.23 -31.78 -39.83
C LEU A 29 21.47 -31.30 -39.02
N LEU A 30 21.57 -31.81 -37.78
CA LEU A 30 22.74 -32.18 -36.95
C LEU A 30 23.74 -31.16 -36.34
N LEU A 31 23.86 -31.27 -35.00
CA LEU A 31 25.06 -31.49 -34.16
C LEU A 31 26.30 -30.58 -34.30
N LYS A 32 26.80 -30.06 -33.17
CA LYS A 32 28.19 -30.33 -32.70
C LYS A 32 28.46 -29.92 -31.23
N LEU A 33 29.18 -30.83 -30.58
CA LEU A 33 29.62 -30.91 -29.19
C LEU A 33 30.78 -29.95 -28.82
N LEU A 34 30.91 -29.78 -27.50
CA LEU A 34 32.14 -29.56 -26.71
C LEU A 34 33.44 -30.08 -27.34
N THR A 35 34.52 -29.30 -27.17
CA THR A 35 35.88 -29.84 -27.04
C THR A 35 36.70 -29.02 -26.03
N ILE A 36 37.22 -29.72 -25.02
CA ILE A 36 38.25 -29.30 -24.06
C ILE A 36 39.62 -29.47 -24.71
N THR A 37 40.54 -28.53 -24.52
CA THR A 37 41.97 -28.73 -24.82
C THR A 37 42.83 -28.24 -23.66
N LEU A 38 43.52 -29.18 -23.00
CA LEU A 38 44.69 -28.94 -22.15
C LEU A 38 45.94 -28.88 -23.04
N ILE A 39 46.79 -27.86 -22.88
CA ILE A 39 48.21 -27.93 -23.24
C ILE A 39 49.01 -27.35 -22.07
N SER A 40 50.00 -28.13 -21.63
CA SER A 40 50.96 -27.81 -20.58
C SER A 40 52.31 -27.39 -21.19
N SER A 41 53.13 -26.74 -20.36
CA SER A 41 54.58 -26.50 -20.41
C SER A 41 55.11 -25.16 -20.98
N CYS A 42 55.56 -24.31 -20.04
CA CYS A 42 56.94 -23.81 -19.85
C CYS A 42 56.99 -22.31 -19.51
N LEU A 43 57.50 -22.02 -18.30
CA LEU A 43 57.74 -20.70 -17.71
C LEU A 43 58.91 -19.96 -18.39
N PRO A 44 58.92 -18.62 -18.32
CA PRO A 44 59.83 -17.96 -17.37
C PRO A 44 59.19 -16.78 -16.59
N ILE A 45 59.70 -16.55 -15.37
CA ILE A 45 59.47 -15.40 -14.46
C ILE A 45 60.84 -14.67 -14.32
N PRO A 46 61.00 -13.37 -13.95
CA PRO A 46 60.04 -12.32 -13.52
C PRO A 46 60.22 -10.91 -14.16
N ALA A 47 59.20 -10.05 -14.03
CA ALA A 47 59.38 -8.65 -13.62
C ALA A 47 58.14 -8.20 -12.83
N GLY A 48 58.36 -7.66 -11.63
CA GLY A 48 57.33 -7.45 -10.61
C GLY A 48 56.25 -6.44 -11.02
N THR A 49 54.99 -6.84 -10.85
CA THR A 49 53.83 -5.95 -10.87
C THR A 49 53.51 -5.52 -9.44
N THR A 50 53.50 -4.21 -9.23
CA THR A 50 52.94 -3.58 -8.04
C THR A 50 51.45 -3.91 -7.96
N VAL A 51 51.05 -4.61 -6.90
CA VAL A 51 49.63 -4.86 -6.58
C VAL A 51 49.05 -3.56 -6.04
N GLU A 52 48.14 -2.97 -6.80
CA GLU A 52 47.30 -1.86 -6.35
C GLU A 52 46.40 -2.37 -5.20
N PRO A 53 46.27 -1.64 -4.07
CA PRO A 53 45.43 -2.10 -2.97
C PRO A 53 43.97 -2.14 -3.42
N PRO A 54 43.18 -3.14 -2.94
CA PRO A 54 41.77 -3.23 -3.30
C PRO A 54 41.04 -1.95 -2.90
N THR A 55 40.21 -1.45 -3.81
CA THR A 55 39.26 -0.37 -3.56
C THR A 55 38.45 -0.70 -2.30
N PRO A 56 38.32 0.23 -1.34
CA PRO A 56 37.47 -0.01 -0.17
C PRO A 56 36.06 -0.37 -0.65
N GLY A 57 35.53 -1.48 -0.16
CA GLY A 57 34.11 -1.80 -0.36
C GLY A 57 33.22 -0.68 0.18
N PRO A 58 31.94 -0.62 -0.25
CA PRO A 58 30.99 0.33 0.31
C PRO A 58 31.01 0.26 1.86
N PRO A 59 30.93 1.39 2.56
CA PRO A 59 30.98 1.41 4.01
C PRO A 59 29.89 0.48 4.56
N ALA A 60 30.26 -0.31 5.57
CA ALA A 60 29.32 -1.17 6.29
C ALA A 60 28.12 -0.31 6.77
N ASP A 61 26.92 -0.86 6.63
CA ASP A 61 25.70 -0.20 7.09
C ASP A 61 25.89 0.23 8.55
N PRO A 62 25.58 1.50 8.90
CA PRO A 62 25.64 1.93 10.29
C PRO A 62 24.74 0.99 11.11
N ALA A 63 25.26 0.53 12.25
CA ALA A 63 24.49 -0.29 13.19
C ALA A 63 23.14 0.37 13.43
N VAL A 64 22.07 -0.29 12.97
CA VAL A 64 20.71 0.17 13.20
C VAL A 64 20.53 0.25 14.71
N PRO A 65 20.25 1.43 15.30
CA PRO A 65 19.90 1.50 16.70
C PRO A 65 18.73 0.54 16.91
N ALA A 66 18.88 -0.42 17.81
CA ALA A 66 17.76 -1.23 18.24
C ALA A 66 16.60 -0.28 18.51
N SER A 67 15.46 -0.50 17.86
CA SER A 67 14.23 0.21 18.18
C SER A 67 14.06 0.11 19.68
N SER A 68 14.27 1.20 20.42
CA SER A 68 14.06 1.16 21.85
C SER A 68 12.61 0.75 22.05
N PRO A 69 12.34 -0.36 22.75
CA PRO A 69 10.96 -0.74 23.10
C PRO A 69 10.24 0.38 23.85
N ASP A 70 11.02 1.31 24.44
CA ASP A 70 10.60 2.27 25.45
C ASP A 70 10.61 3.73 24.96
N GLY A 71 10.86 3.98 23.68
CA GLY A 71 10.54 5.29 23.10
C GLY A 71 9.04 5.54 23.28
N PRO A 72 8.59 6.71 23.79
CA PRO A 72 7.22 6.87 24.23
C PRO A 72 6.23 6.44 23.15
N TRP A 73 6.49 6.57 21.85
CA TRP A 73 5.46 6.38 20.81
C TRP A 73 5.44 5.02 20.10
N SER A 74 6.43 4.13 20.30
CA SER A 74 6.41 2.78 19.70
C SER A 74 5.29 1.89 20.25
N ARG A 75 4.83 2.16 21.48
CA ARG A 75 3.69 1.46 22.11
C ARG A 75 2.29 1.95 21.69
N TYR A 76 2.19 3.13 21.05
CA TYR A 76 0.91 3.82 20.73
C TYR A 76 0.36 3.47 19.35
N ALA A 77 1.11 2.68 18.59
CA ALA A 77 0.81 2.27 17.24
C ALA A 77 -0.44 1.40 17.17
N ALA A 78 -0.32 0.22 17.76
CA ALA A 78 -1.25 -0.86 17.65
C ALA A 78 -1.87 -1.12 19.02
N PRO A 79 -3.17 -1.36 19.09
CA PRO A 79 -3.82 -1.60 20.37
C PRO A 79 -3.30 -2.91 20.97
N ALA A 80 -3.02 -2.90 22.28
CA ALA A 80 -2.61 -4.11 22.99
C ALA A 80 -3.67 -5.23 22.85
N SER A 81 -4.94 -4.85 22.89
CA SER A 81 -6.11 -5.72 22.69
C SER A 81 -7.07 -5.12 21.68
N GLY A 82 -7.71 -5.97 20.87
CA GLY A 82 -8.58 -5.50 19.80
C GLY A 82 -7.81 -5.07 18.55
N MET A 83 -8.51 -4.42 17.64
CA MET A 83 -7.96 -3.90 16.39
C MET A 83 -8.68 -2.62 15.97
N TYR A 84 -8.00 -1.76 15.22
CA TYR A 84 -8.66 -0.64 14.56
C TYR A 84 -9.40 -1.12 13.32
N ILE A 85 -10.58 -0.53 13.11
CA ILE A 85 -11.18 -0.50 11.79
C ILE A 85 -10.87 0.86 11.22
N GLY A 86 -10.10 0.84 10.14
CA GLY A 86 -9.74 1.99 9.36
C GLY A 86 -10.71 2.21 8.21
N TRP A 87 -10.68 3.42 7.64
CA TRP A 87 -11.43 3.73 6.45
C TRP A 87 -10.63 4.64 5.52
N PHE A 88 -10.70 4.31 4.25
CA PHE A 88 -10.38 5.18 3.13
C PHE A 88 -11.61 5.23 2.21
N GLY A 89 -11.91 6.40 1.64
CA GLY A 89 -12.96 6.51 0.62
C GLY A 89 -13.18 7.92 0.12
N LYS A 90 -14.04 8.07 -0.90
CA LYS A 90 -14.33 9.38 -1.53
C LYS A 90 -15.84 9.65 -1.59
N PRO A 91 -16.49 10.20 -0.55
CA PRO A 91 -17.95 10.35 -0.54
C PRO A 91 -18.44 11.46 -1.48
N ASN A 92 -19.20 11.08 -2.50
CA ASN A 92 -19.67 11.97 -3.57
C ASN A 92 -20.66 13.05 -3.08
N SER A 93 -21.35 12.78 -1.96
CA SER A 93 -22.48 13.57 -1.45
C SER A 93 -22.09 14.72 -0.52
N VAL A 94 -20.82 14.80 -0.10
CA VAL A 94 -20.37 15.77 0.92
C VAL A 94 -19.73 17.02 0.30
N ASN A 95 -19.35 16.98 -0.98
CA ASN A 95 -18.54 18.06 -1.60
C ASN A 95 -18.87 18.38 -3.08
N GLY A 96 -20.16 18.36 -3.46
CA GLY A 96 -20.59 18.87 -4.78
C GLY A 96 -20.04 18.15 -6.01
N GLY A 97 -19.49 16.93 -5.87
CA GLY A 97 -18.88 16.19 -6.97
C GLY A 97 -17.41 16.55 -7.29
N GLY A 98 -16.66 17.19 -6.38
CA GLY A 98 -15.21 17.38 -6.49
C GLY A 98 -14.44 16.22 -5.86
N PHE A 99 -14.23 15.14 -6.63
CA PHE A 99 -13.87 13.78 -6.18
C PHE A 99 -12.42 13.53 -5.71
N ALA A 100 -11.50 14.49 -5.73
CA ALA A 100 -10.06 14.18 -5.64
C ALA A 100 -9.36 14.58 -4.34
N GLU A 101 -9.91 15.43 -3.48
CA GLU A 101 -8.97 16.33 -2.78
C GLU A 101 -8.70 16.07 -1.29
N ILE A 102 -9.55 15.34 -0.53
CA ILE A 102 -9.29 15.15 0.93
C ILE A 102 -8.35 13.98 1.18
N PHE A 103 -8.58 12.87 0.45
CA PHE A 103 -7.91 11.60 0.71
C PHE A 103 -7.23 11.01 -0.54
N SER A 104 -7.32 11.62 -1.72
CA SER A 104 -6.81 10.97 -2.95
C SER A 104 -6.58 11.89 -4.16
N GLY A 105 -5.57 12.76 -4.16
CA GLY A 105 -5.21 13.50 -5.37
C GLY A 105 -4.56 14.87 -5.14
N GLY A 106 -3.40 15.07 -5.76
CA GLY A 106 -2.66 16.33 -5.76
C GLY A 106 -1.80 16.55 -4.51
N SER A 107 -0.92 17.56 -4.56
CA SER A 107 -0.20 18.01 -3.36
C SER A 107 -1.23 18.45 -2.32
N ASN A 108 -1.40 17.66 -1.27
CA ASN A 108 -2.34 17.90 -0.19
C ASN A 108 -1.83 18.95 0.79
N SER A 109 -1.21 20.01 0.25
CA SER A 109 -0.86 21.18 1.05
C SER A 109 -2.11 21.71 1.77
N ASP A 110 -1.92 22.33 2.94
CA ASP A 110 -2.99 22.96 3.72
C ASP A 110 -3.77 24.04 2.94
N THR A 111 -3.30 24.41 1.74
CA THR A 111 -3.97 25.36 0.84
C THR A 111 -5.07 24.74 -0.02
N ASN A 112 -5.18 23.40 -0.07
CA ASN A 112 -6.22 22.70 -0.80
C ASN A 112 -7.60 22.92 -0.15
N THR A 113 -8.60 23.31 -0.95
CA THR A 113 -9.97 23.57 -0.51
C THR A 113 -10.62 22.39 0.22
N ALA A 114 -10.26 21.16 -0.12
CA ALA A 114 -10.82 19.99 0.52
C ALA A 114 -10.12 19.63 1.85
N ASN A 115 -8.91 20.13 2.08
CA ASN A 115 -8.22 19.99 3.37
C ASN A 115 -8.66 21.06 4.38
N ARG A 116 -9.72 21.81 4.10
CA ARG A 116 -10.31 22.75 5.07
C ARG A 116 -10.98 21.97 6.21
N PRO A 117 -10.85 22.46 7.46
CA PRO A 117 -11.50 21.84 8.63
C PRO A 117 -12.97 21.48 8.41
N ALA A 118 -13.75 22.36 7.78
CA ALA A 118 -15.17 22.12 7.53
C ALA A 118 -15.43 20.90 6.62
N MET A 119 -14.61 20.72 5.57
CA MET A 119 -14.76 19.60 4.62
C MET A 119 -14.29 18.28 5.23
N ILE A 120 -13.18 18.31 5.98
CA ILE A 120 -12.71 17.15 6.73
C ILE A 120 -13.79 16.71 7.72
N ASN A 121 -14.29 17.63 8.56
CA ASN A 121 -15.30 17.30 9.57
C ASN A 121 -16.61 16.80 8.94
N ALA A 122 -17.09 17.41 7.85
CA ALA A 122 -18.27 16.93 7.13
C ALA A 122 -18.09 15.51 6.60
N THR A 123 -16.88 15.16 6.13
CA THR A 123 -16.58 13.80 5.67
C THR A 123 -16.57 12.81 6.84
N LEU A 124 -15.98 13.18 7.98
CA LEU A 124 -15.95 12.33 9.16
C LEU A 124 -17.35 12.12 9.76
N ASP A 125 -18.20 13.15 9.70
CA ASP A 125 -19.62 13.03 10.08
C ASP A 125 -20.39 12.11 9.13
N TRP A 126 -20.09 12.17 7.83
CA TRP A 126 -20.65 11.24 6.85
C TRP A 126 -20.22 9.80 7.10
N VAL A 127 -18.93 9.56 7.38
CA VAL A 127 -18.42 8.22 7.73
C VAL A 127 -19.13 7.71 8.97
N HIS A 128 -19.28 8.54 10.00
CA HIS A 128 -20.03 8.18 11.19
C HIS A 128 -21.47 7.80 10.84
N ALA A 129 -22.21 8.65 10.14
CA ALA A 129 -23.59 8.36 9.76
C ALA A 129 -23.72 7.07 8.91
N ARG A 130 -22.78 6.85 7.99
CA ARG A 130 -22.76 5.69 7.10
C ARG A 130 -22.55 4.39 7.85
N PHE A 131 -21.60 4.33 8.78
CA PHE A 131 -21.22 3.10 9.49
C PHE A 131 -21.80 3.00 10.91
N GLY A 132 -22.57 3.99 11.35
CA GLY A 132 -23.18 4.04 12.68
C GLY A 132 -22.19 4.31 13.81
N ARG A 133 -20.94 4.65 13.50
CA ARG A 133 -19.86 4.93 14.46
C ARG A 133 -18.65 5.57 13.77
N GLN A 134 -17.74 6.10 14.59
CA GLN A 134 -16.42 6.52 14.14
C GLN A 134 -15.48 5.33 13.80
N MET A 135 -14.58 5.54 12.83
CA MET A 135 -13.46 4.65 12.49
C MET A 135 -12.20 5.05 13.25
N GLY A 136 -11.47 4.09 13.81
CA GLY A 136 -10.29 4.37 14.65
C GLY A 136 -9.08 4.88 13.87
N LEU A 137 -9.02 4.57 12.58
CA LEU A 137 -7.96 4.97 11.65
C LEU A 137 -8.58 5.58 10.40
N ILE A 138 -8.05 6.69 9.92
CA ILE A 138 -8.41 7.29 8.64
C ILE A 138 -7.18 7.26 7.75
N HIS A 139 -7.36 6.73 6.55
CA HIS A 139 -6.31 6.59 5.56
C HIS A 139 -6.48 7.63 4.46
N MET A 140 -5.36 8.21 4.02
CA MET A 140 -5.28 9.16 2.93
C MET A 140 -4.12 8.80 2.00
N TYR A 141 -4.24 9.15 0.72
CA TYR A 141 -3.14 9.23 -0.23
C TYR A 141 -2.75 10.68 -0.44
N GLU A 142 -1.45 10.91 -0.51
CA GLU A 142 -0.84 12.21 -0.73
C GLU A 142 0.23 12.09 -1.79
N ASP A 143 0.33 13.09 -2.66
CA ASP A 143 1.48 13.24 -3.55
C ASP A 143 2.52 14.13 -2.86
N ALA A 144 3.76 13.64 -2.76
CA ALA A 144 4.87 14.36 -2.18
C ALA A 144 5.15 15.68 -2.94
N GLY A 145 4.91 15.72 -4.25
CA GLY A 145 5.24 16.87 -5.09
C GLY A 145 6.68 17.37 -4.87
N ASP A 146 6.86 18.68 -5.00
CA ASP A 146 8.19 19.30 -4.88
C ASP A 146 8.66 19.49 -3.42
N ARG A 147 7.74 19.46 -2.44
CA ARG A 147 8.04 19.83 -1.05
C ARG A 147 7.67 18.80 0.01
N ALA A 148 6.60 18.03 -0.20
CA ALA A 148 6.00 17.10 0.74
C ALA A 148 5.81 17.69 2.14
N ASP A 149 4.82 18.56 2.29
CA ASP A 149 4.43 19.08 3.58
C ASP A 149 3.64 18.02 4.35
N PHE A 150 3.85 17.93 5.68
CA PHE A 150 3.02 17.08 6.52
C PHE A 150 1.57 17.61 6.49
N PRO A 151 0.53 16.77 6.32
CA PRO A 151 -0.87 17.21 6.21
C PRO A 151 -1.44 17.62 7.58
N LEU A 152 -0.93 18.73 8.12
CA LEU A 152 -1.15 19.18 9.48
C LEU A 152 -2.62 19.44 9.77
N THR A 153 -3.36 20.01 8.83
CA THR A 153 -4.78 20.28 9.03
C THR A 153 -5.58 18.98 9.19
N VAL A 154 -5.39 18.02 8.27
CA VAL A 154 -6.05 16.70 8.34
C VAL A 154 -5.67 15.97 9.63
N ALA A 155 -4.37 15.90 9.94
CA ALA A 155 -3.87 15.26 11.15
C ALA A 155 -4.49 15.90 12.42
N SER A 156 -4.60 17.22 12.45
CA SER A 156 -5.16 17.95 13.59
C SER A 156 -6.66 17.71 13.77
N GLU A 157 -7.46 17.71 12.70
CA GLU A 157 -8.90 17.40 12.78
C GLU A 157 -9.15 15.96 13.25
N LEU A 158 -8.37 15.00 12.73
CA LEU A 158 -8.45 13.60 13.15
C LEU A 158 -8.08 13.42 14.62
N ALA A 159 -7.00 14.06 15.08
CA ALA A 159 -6.60 14.01 16.48
C ALA A 159 -7.65 14.60 17.42
N ARG A 160 -8.36 15.68 17.04
CA ARG A 160 -9.48 16.22 17.83
C ARG A 160 -10.62 15.22 18.01
N ARG A 161 -10.79 14.31 17.05
CA ARG A 161 -11.77 13.21 17.09
C ARG A 161 -11.18 11.90 17.64
N ARG A 162 -9.92 11.90 18.07
CA ARG A 162 -9.19 10.70 18.49
C ARG A 162 -9.16 9.62 17.41
N GLN A 163 -8.78 10.00 16.19
CA GLN A 163 -8.57 9.08 15.07
C GLN A 163 -7.09 9.11 14.66
N LEU A 164 -6.53 7.94 14.35
CA LEU A 164 -5.19 7.85 13.77
C LEU A 164 -5.21 8.24 12.31
N LEU A 165 -4.16 8.91 11.87
CA LEU A 165 -3.92 9.16 10.45
C LEU A 165 -2.93 8.13 9.90
N MET A 166 -3.29 7.50 8.78
CA MET A 166 -2.36 6.81 7.90
C MET A 166 -2.24 7.56 6.57
N VAL A 167 -1.01 7.84 6.14
CA VAL A 167 -0.70 8.52 4.88
C VAL A 167 0.03 7.59 3.93
N SER A 168 -0.53 7.33 2.76
CA SER A 168 0.15 6.74 1.63
C SER A 168 0.80 7.81 0.77
N LEU A 169 2.11 7.98 0.91
CA LEU A 169 2.84 9.07 0.26
C LEU A 169 3.43 8.62 -1.08
N SER A 170 2.92 9.18 -2.17
CA SER A 170 3.36 8.96 -3.55
C SER A 170 4.52 9.87 -3.93
N PHE A 171 5.41 9.40 -4.79
CA PHE A 171 6.44 10.21 -5.46
C PHE A 171 6.17 10.33 -6.97
N GLY A 172 4.90 10.19 -7.36
CA GLY A 172 4.47 10.27 -8.76
C GLY A 172 5.16 9.20 -9.63
N LYS A 173 6.03 9.65 -10.52
CA LYS A 173 6.75 8.78 -11.46
C LYS A 173 8.18 8.44 -11.03
N THR A 174 8.68 9.01 -9.94
CA THR A 174 10.03 8.74 -9.45
C THR A 174 10.15 7.27 -9.06
N THR A 175 11.12 6.60 -9.66
CA THR A 175 11.38 5.17 -9.48
C THR A 175 12.04 4.88 -8.13
N ALA A 176 11.94 3.64 -7.66
CA ALA A 176 12.67 3.17 -6.50
C ALA A 176 14.19 3.36 -6.63
N ALA A 177 14.76 3.24 -7.83
CA ALA A 177 16.19 3.49 -8.06
C ALA A 177 16.56 4.96 -7.83
N GLU A 178 15.82 5.90 -8.42
CA GLU A 178 16.04 7.33 -8.20
C GLU A 178 15.82 7.72 -6.73
N LEU A 179 14.85 7.10 -6.07
CA LEU A 179 14.59 7.27 -4.64
C LEU A 179 15.73 6.72 -3.77
N ALA A 180 16.32 5.58 -4.12
CA ALA A 180 17.52 5.04 -3.47
C ALA A 180 18.74 5.97 -3.64
N ASP A 181 18.87 6.59 -4.82
CA ASP A 181 19.91 7.57 -5.15
C ASP A 181 19.68 8.94 -4.52
N GLY A 182 18.51 9.17 -3.89
CA GLY A 182 18.23 10.33 -3.06
C GLY A 182 17.31 11.39 -3.66
N ALA A 183 16.64 11.10 -4.78
CA ALA A 183 15.71 12.03 -5.42
C ALA A 183 14.53 12.46 -4.53
N GLY A 184 14.20 11.68 -3.49
CA GLY A 184 13.12 11.98 -2.54
C GLY A 184 13.57 12.58 -1.20
N ASP A 185 14.87 12.85 -1.01
CA ASP A 185 15.43 13.21 0.30
C ASP A 185 14.81 14.45 0.92
N LEU A 186 14.58 15.47 0.08
CA LEU A 186 13.99 16.72 0.52
C LEU A 186 12.57 16.49 1.05
N GLN A 187 11.78 15.72 0.31
CA GLN A 187 10.39 15.42 0.59
C GLN A 187 10.25 14.62 1.89
N TRP A 188 10.97 13.49 2.05
CA TRP A 188 10.92 12.73 3.31
C TRP A 188 11.37 13.57 4.50
N ARG A 189 12.37 14.43 4.31
CA ARG A 189 12.88 15.30 5.38
C ARG A 189 11.87 16.36 5.78
N ASN A 190 11.19 17.00 4.83
CA ASN A 190 10.18 18.02 5.12
C ASN A 190 8.95 17.40 5.78
N TRP A 191 8.44 16.31 5.22
CA TRP A 191 7.30 15.59 5.77
C TRP A 191 7.59 15.12 7.21
N ALA A 192 8.77 14.53 7.45
CA ALA A 192 9.19 14.10 8.79
C ALA A 192 9.36 15.25 9.78
N ARG A 193 9.87 16.41 9.34
CA ARG A 193 9.98 17.61 10.19
C ARG A 193 8.61 18.12 10.61
N GLY A 194 7.67 18.17 9.67
CA GLY A 194 6.28 18.56 9.96
C GLY A 194 5.61 17.58 10.93
N ALA A 195 5.73 16.28 10.67
CA ALA A 195 5.22 15.24 11.56
C ALA A 195 5.84 15.33 12.96
N LYS A 196 7.17 15.50 13.05
CA LYS A 196 7.88 15.65 14.33
C LYS A 196 7.41 16.88 15.11
N ALA A 197 7.24 18.01 14.43
CA ALA A 197 6.75 19.24 15.05
C ALA A 197 5.31 19.10 15.57
N TRP A 198 4.46 18.35 14.85
CA TRP A 198 3.12 18.03 15.29
C TRP A 198 3.09 17.12 16.53
N GLY A 199 4.05 16.19 16.63
CA GLY A 199 4.40 15.48 17.86
C GLY A 199 3.43 14.38 18.29
N ARG A 200 2.44 14.03 17.45
CA ARG A 200 1.45 12.97 17.72
C ARG A 200 1.67 11.76 16.79
N PRO A 201 1.17 10.57 17.15
CA PRO A 201 1.34 9.39 16.31
C PRO A 201 0.72 9.53 14.92
N VAL A 202 1.48 9.15 13.88
CA VAL A 202 1.02 9.05 12.49
C VAL A 202 1.66 7.84 11.84
N ILE A 203 0.91 7.19 10.94
CA ILE A 203 1.39 6.06 10.14
C ILE A 203 1.73 6.57 8.74
N LEU A 204 2.94 6.31 8.27
CA LEU A 204 3.38 6.56 6.90
C LEU A 204 3.52 5.23 6.17
N ARG A 205 2.91 5.15 4.99
CA ARG A 205 2.86 3.98 4.12
C ARG A 205 3.34 4.35 2.73
N TRP A 206 4.65 4.52 2.57
CA TRP A 206 5.28 4.57 1.25
C TRP A 206 5.38 3.15 0.68
N GLY A 207 5.52 3.00 -0.63
CA GLY A 207 5.88 1.71 -1.19
C GLY A 207 4.73 0.69 -1.30
N TRP A 208 3.48 1.11 -1.18
CA TRP A 208 2.31 0.22 -1.16
C TRP A 208 2.23 -0.67 -2.42
N GLU A 209 1.65 -1.87 -2.25
CA GLU A 209 1.45 -2.87 -3.31
C GLU A 209 2.70 -3.27 -4.11
N ALA A 210 3.92 -2.99 -3.63
CA ALA A 210 5.11 -3.50 -4.29
C ALA A 210 5.01 -5.03 -4.43
N PRO A 211 5.31 -5.61 -5.61
CA PRO A 211 5.96 -4.98 -6.77
C PRO A 211 5.04 -4.58 -7.95
N VAL A 212 3.71 -4.55 -7.79
CA VAL A 212 2.80 -4.37 -8.95
C VAL A 212 2.94 -2.99 -9.59
N GLN A 213 3.35 -2.01 -8.80
CA GLN A 213 3.58 -0.63 -9.21
C GLN A 213 4.83 -0.50 -10.09
N PRO A 214 4.75 0.13 -11.29
CA PRO A 214 5.89 0.22 -12.21
C PRO A 214 7.16 0.85 -11.60
N TRP A 215 7.01 1.85 -10.74
CA TRP A 215 8.13 2.52 -10.07
C TRP A 215 8.83 1.63 -9.03
N ALA A 216 8.22 0.50 -8.62
CA ALA A 216 8.72 -0.41 -7.60
C ALA A 216 9.40 -1.68 -8.14
N ARG A 217 9.45 -1.93 -9.45
CA ARG A 217 9.74 -3.27 -10.01
C ARG A 217 11.19 -3.78 -9.84
N ASP A 218 12.07 -2.98 -9.26
CA ASP A 218 13.41 -3.40 -8.83
C ASP A 218 13.41 -3.58 -7.29
N ALA A 219 13.45 -4.84 -6.85
CA ALA A 219 13.42 -5.19 -5.43
C ALA A 219 14.63 -4.66 -4.64
N ALA A 220 15.82 -4.65 -5.25
CA ALA A 220 17.02 -4.18 -4.58
C ALA A 220 16.96 -2.66 -4.40
N ALA A 221 16.60 -1.94 -5.46
CA ALA A 221 16.40 -0.50 -5.42
C ALA A 221 15.27 -0.10 -4.45
N TYR A 222 14.17 -0.86 -4.43
CA TYR A 222 13.07 -0.62 -3.50
C TYR A 222 13.51 -0.72 -2.05
N LYS A 223 14.25 -1.78 -1.68
CA LYS A 223 14.78 -1.94 -0.32
C LYS A 223 15.75 -0.81 0.04
N ALA A 224 16.63 -0.43 -0.88
CA ALA A 224 17.55 0.68 -0.66
C ALA A 224 16.80 2.02 -0.45
N ALA A 225 15.78 2.31 -1.25
CA ALA A 225 14.91 3.47 -1.08
C ALA A 225 14.16 3.44 0.26
N TRP A 226 13.62 2.28 0.66
CA TRP A 226 12.95 2.11 1.95
C TRP A 226 13.87 2.43 3.12
N GLN A 227 15.05 1.81 3.13
CA GLN A 227 16.04 1.98 4.20
C GLN A 227 16.54 3.43 4.25
N ARG A 228 16.67 4.09 3.08
CA ARG A 228 16.98 5.51 3.00
C ARG A 228 15.89 6.39 3.59
N MET A 229 14.62 6.16 3.24
CA MET A 229 13.48 6.83 3.86
C MET A 229 13.50 6.64 5.38
N TRP A 230 13.65 5.41 5.85
CA TRP A 230 13.74 5.10 7.27
C TRP A 230 14.86 5.89 7.95
N ARG A 231 16.07 5.92 7.36
CA ARG A 231 17.22 6.67 7.91
C ARG A 231 16.91 8.16 8.01
N ILE A 232 16.33 8.76 6.98
CA ILE A 232 15.98 10.19 6.98
C ILE A 232 14.96 10.50 8.08
N ILE A 233 13.89 9.71 8.17
CA ILE A 233 12.79 9.94 9.11
C ILE A 233 13.25 9.68 10.54
N LYS A 234 13.81 8.50 10.81
CA LYS A 234 14.10 8.00 12.15
C LYS A 234 15.43 8.51 12.70
N THR A 235 16.45 8.63 11.86
CA THR A 235 17.81 9.01 12.30
C THR A 235 18.10 10.47 12.03
N ASP A 236 18.02 10.94 10.77
CA ASP A 236 18.45 12.30 10.45
C ASP A 236 17.52 13.37 11.04
N VAL A 237 16.19 13.14 10.98
CA VAL A 237 15.19 14.06 11.53
C VAL A 237 14.86 13.70 12.99
N GLY A 238 14.88 12.42 13.35
CA GLY A 238 14.47 11.96 14.68
C GLY A 238 12.96 12.07 14.90
N ALA A 239 12.16 11.80 13.87
CA ALA A 239 10.69 11.82 13.92
C ALA A 239 10.15 10.51 14.52
N GLY A 240 10.38 10.31 15.83
CA GLY A 240 10.01 9.08 16.53
C GLY A 240 8.50 8.81 16.63
N ASN A 241 7.66 9.82 16.34
CA ASN A 241 6.21 9.71 16.31
C ASN A 241 5.66 9.20 14.96
N VAL A 242 6.50 9.10 13.93
CA VAL A 242 6.15 8.52 12.62
C VAL A 242 6.36 7.02 12.68
N GLN A 243 5.36 6.26 12.25
CA GLN A 243 5.41 4.80 12.16
C GLN A 243 5.41 4.37 10.69
N LEU A 244 6.27 3.44 10.30
CA LEU A 244 6.40 2.99 8.91
C LEU A 244 5.67 1.67 8.70
N ALA A 245 4.69 1.66 7.79
CA ALA A 245 3.90 0.48 7.45
C ALA A 245 4.32 -0.10 6.10
N PHE A 246 4.88 -1.31 6.11
CA PHE A 246 5.24 -2.07 4.91
C PHE A 246 4.10 -3.03 4.54
N THR A 247 3.39 -2.72 3.46
CA THR A 247 2.20 -3.47 3.01
C THR A 247 2.27 -3.77 1.50
N PRO A 248 3.06 -4.79 1.09
CA PRO A 248 3.13 -5.25 -0.29
C PRO A 248 1.85 -6.01 -0.70
N VAL A 249 1.78 -6.45 -1.95
CA VAL A 249 0.80 -7.48 -2.34
C VAL A 249 1.19 -8.84 -1.76
N TYR A 250 0.21 -9.66 -1.42
CA TYR A 250 0.42 -10.99 -0.80
C TYR A 250 0.80 -12.10 -1.82
N PHE A 251 0.67 -11.85 -3.11
CA PHE A 251 0.87 -12.85 -4.17
C PHE A 251 2.15 -12.61 -4.97
N ALA A 252 2.68 -13.69 -5.55
CA ALA A 252 3.83 -13.62 -6.44
C ALA A 252 3.49 -12.94 -7.77
N THR A 253 4.45 -12.18 -8.29
CA THR A 253 4.32 -11.47 -9.57
C THR A 253 5.52 -11.81 -10.48
N GLY A 254 5.49 -11.33 -11.73
CA GLY A 254 6.65 -11.40 -12.62
C GLY A 254 7.87 -10.58 -12.16
N TRP A 255 7.72 -9.76 -11.11
CA TRP A 255 8.76 -8.88 -10.57
C TRP A 255 9.23 -9.31 -9.17
N GLY A 256 8.75 -10.46 -8.68
CA GLY A 256 9.10 -11.00 -7.36
C GLY A 256 7.91 -11.14 -6.43
N THR A 257 8.25 -11.36 -5.17
CA THR A 257 7.35 -11.68 -4.05
C THR A 257 7.52 -10.67 -2.93
N TYR A 258 6.60 -10.62 -1.95
CA TYR A 258 6.74 -9.72 -0.80
C TYR A 258 8.04 -9.93 -0.01
N GLN A 259 8.57 -11.17 0.00
CA GLN A 259 9.84 -11.51 0.63
C GLN A 259 11.02 -10.79 0.00
N ASP A 260 11.04 -10.69 -1.34
CA ASP A 260 12.14 -10.05 -2.08
C ASP A 260 12.26 -8.55 -1.76
N TYR A 261 11.12 -7.95 -1.41
CA TYR A 261 10.91 -6.54 -1.15
C TYR A 261 11.01 -6.14 0.32
N PHE A 262 10.97 -7.11 1.24
CA PHE A 262 11.01 -6.83 2.67
C PHE A 262 12.32 -6.13 3.05
N PRO A 263 12.27 -4.91 3.63
CA PRO A 263 13.47 -4.12 3.90
C PRO A 263 14.24 -4.58 5.15
N GLY A 264 13.65 -5.48 5.95
CA GLY A 264 14.14 -5.92 7.26
C GLY A 264 13.27 -5.43 8.41
N ASP A 265 13.18 -6.22 9.48
CA ASP A 265 12.36 -5.97 10.67
C ASP A 265 12.71 -4.66 11.41
N ALA A 266 13.98 -4.28 11.38
CA ALA A 266 14.48 -3.05 11.98
C ALA A 266 14.00 -1.78 11.25
N TYR A 267 13.55 -1.91 9.99
CA TYR A 267 13.15 -0.80 9.14
C TYR A 267 11.63 -0.60 9.04
N VAL A 268 10.85 -1.36 9.81
CA VAL A 268 9.39 -1.32 9.79
C VAL A 268 8.80 -1.21 11.21
N ASP A 269 7.68 -0.52 11.33
CA ASP A 269 6.88 -0.48 12.55
C ASP A 269 5.60 -1.33 12.41
N TRP A 270 5.06 -1.41 11.19
CA TRP A 270 3.98 -2.33 10.81
C TRP A 270 4.37 -3.15 9.61
N VAL A 271 3.90 -4.39 9.60
CA VAL A 271 3.92 -5.30 8.45
C VAL A 271 2.49 -5.57 8.03
N GLY A 272 2.28 -6.06 6.82
CA GLY A 272 0.93 -6.23 6.34
C GLY A 272 0.84 -6.52 4.87
N VAL A 273 -0.38 -6.42 4.36
CA VAL A 273 -0.69 -6.56 2.94
C VAL A 273 -1.81 -5.62 2.55
N ASP A 274 -1.91 -5.36 1.26
CA ASP A 274 -3.16 -4.93 0.65
C ASP A 274 -3.82 -6.18 0.06
N ASP A 275 -5.08 -6.45 0.43
CA ASP A 275 -5.81 -7.63 -0.04
C ASP A 275 -7.25 -7.30 -0.42
N PHE A 276 -7.62 -7.69 -1.64
CA PHE A 276 -8.98 -7.68 -2.10
C PHE A 276 -9.38 -9.12 -2.41
N GLN A 277 -10.50 -9.55 -1.82
CA GLN A 277 -11.01 -10.91 -1.93
C GLN A 277 -10.90 -11.44 -3.36
N PRO A 278 -10.04 -12.43 -3.63
CA PRO A 278 -10.01 -13.07 -4.93
C PRO A 278 -11.25 -13.98 -5.07
N PRO A 279 -11.78 -14.17 -6.29
CA PRO A 279 -12.92 -15.07 -6.50
C PRO A 279 -12.61 -16.50 -6.04
N GLY A 280 -13.54 -17.11 -5.29
CA GLY A 280 -13.50 -18.53 -4.94
C GLY A 280 -12.54 -18.95 -3.80
N LYS A 281 -12.04 -18.01 -2.98
CA LYS A 281 -11.25 -18.31 -1.76
C LYS A 281 -11.89 -17.70 -0.50
N GLY A 282 -11.53 -18.16 0.70
CA GLY A 282 -11.72 -17.35 1.91
C GLY A 282 -10.83 -16.10 1.85
N PHE A 283 -11.23 -15.03 2.54
CA PHE A 283 -10.45 -13.77 2.54
C PHE A 283 -9.10 -14.00 3.21
N GLU A 284 -9.12 -14.57 4.41
CA GLU A 284 -7.94 -14.85 5.23
C GLU A 284 -7.02 -15.86 4.54
N ASP A 285 -7.58 -16.89 3.90
CA ASP A 285 -6.82 -17.88 3.13
C ASP A 285 -5.94 -17.24 2.03
N SER A 286 -6.28 -16.03 1.59
CA SER A 286 -5.53 -15.32 0.55
C SER A 286 -4.18 -14.83 1.10
N PHE A 287 -4.17 -14.20 2.28
CA PHE A 287 -2.99 -13.55 2.85
C PHE A 287 -2.33 -14.33 3.98
N GLU A 288 -2.93 -15.42 4.45
CA GLU A 288 -2.40 -16.29 5.52
C GLU A 288 -0.90 -16.61 5.33
N PRO A 289 -0.40 -16.98 4.12
CA PRO A 289 1.01 -17.27 3.94
C PRO A 289 1.91 -16.04 4.20
N ALA A 290 1.46 -14.84 3.83
CA ALA A 290 2.18 -13.60 4.09
C ALA A 290 2.14 -13.27 5.60
N TYR A 291 0.99 -13.45 6.23
CA TYR A 291 0.83 -13.29 7.68
C TYR A 291 1.80 -14.18 8.47
N ASP A 292 1.84 -15.48 8.19
CA ASP A 292 2.74 -16.43 8.84
C ASP A 292 4.21 -16.08 8.61
N TRP A 293 4.54 -15.68 7.38
CA TRP A 293 5.90 -15.28 7.04
C TRP A 293 6.33 -14.04 7.85
N PHE A 294 5.49 -13.01 7.95
CA PHE A 294 5.79 -11.82 8.73
C PHE A 294 5.81 -12.09 10.24
N ALA A 295 4.94 -12.98 10.75
CA ALA A 295 4.98 -13.40 12.15
C ALA A 295 6.34 -14.03 12.51
N HIS A 296 6.98 -14.72 11.56
CA HIS A 296 8.31 -15.30 11.74
C HIS A 296 9.46 -14.28 11.53
N HIS A 297 9.39 -13.44 10.50
CA HIS A 297 10.50 -12.58 10.07
C HIS A 297 10.48 -11.17 10.67
N ALA A 298 9.36 -10.77 11.27
CA ALA A 298 9.18 -9.49 11.95
C ALA A 298 8.42 -9.72 13.27
N PRO A 299 8.93 -10.57 14.18
CA PRO A 299 8.21 -10.99 15.37
C PRO A 299 7.84 -9.78 16.25
N GLY A 300 6.60 -9.78 16.74
CA GLY A 300 6.07 -8.70 17.58
C GLY A 300 5.63 -7.44 16.83
N LYS A 301 5.85 -7.35 15.52
CA LYS A 301 5.28 -6.25 14.71
C LYS A 301 3.77 -6.46 14.52
N PRO A 302 2.94 -5.42 14.69
CA PRO A 302 1.53 -5.50 14.36
C PRO A 302 1.33 -5.68 12.85
N PHE A 303 0.36 -6.54 12.52
CA PHE A 303 -0.08 -6.81 11.16
C PHE A 303 -1.25 -5.91 10.79
N MET A 304 -1.20 -5.30 9.61
CA MET A 304 -2.26 -4.48 9.04
C MET A 304 -2.69 -5.03 7.68
N VAL A 305 -4.00 -5.19 7.48
CA VAL A 305 -4.54 -5.25 6.12
C VAL A 305 -4.89 -3.82 5.74
N ALA A 306 -3.95 -3.16 5.05
CA ALA A 306 -3.94 -1.70 4.88
C ALA A 306 -4.87 -1.20 3.79
N GLU A 307 -5.32 -2.11 2.93
CA GLU A 307 -6.46 -1.93 2.07
C GLU A 307 -7.19 -3.27 1.99
N TRP A 308 -8.50 -3.23 2.23
CA TRP A 308 -9.34 -4.39 1.95
C TRP A 308 -10.74 -4.04 1.50
N GLY A 309 -11.30 -4.98 0.77
CA GLY A 309 -12.68 -4.95 0.30
C GLY A 309 -12.94 -6.08 -0.68
N MET A 310 -14.19 -6.14 -1.15
CA MET A 310 -14.60 -7.07 -2.19
C MET A 310 -14.38 -6.44 -3.56
N LYS A 311 -13.51 -7.04 -4.39
CA LYS A 311 -13.41 -6.68 -5.81
C LYS A 311 -14.24 -7.68 -6.61
N TYR A 312 -15.10 -7.21 -7.54
CA TYR A 312 -15.91 -8.16 -8.31
C TYR A 312 -15.03 -8.94 -9.28
N ALA A 313 -15.40 -10.19 -9.55
CA ALA A 313 -14.76 -10.99 -10.58
C ALA A 313 -15.16 -10.44 -11.96
N THR A 314 -14.20 -9.86 -12.68
CA THR A 314 -14.33 -9.67 -14.13
C THR A 314 -13.61 -10.81 -14.83
N ASP A 315 -14.37 -11.72 -15.43
CA ASP A 315 -13.84 -12.79 -16.29
C ASP A 315 -14.15 -12.46 -17.76
N ASN A 316 -13.13 -12.45 -18.62
CA ASN A 316 -13.26 -12.16 -20.06
C ASN A 316 -14.05 -10.87 -20.41
N GLY A 317 -13.98 -9.84 -19.56
CA GLY A 317 -14.72 -8.58 -19.75
C GLY A 317 -16.19 -8.64 -19.32
N VAL A 318 -16.63 -9.74 -18.71
CA VAL A 318 -17.94 -9.88 -18.07
C VAL A 318 -17.76 -9.74 -16.56
N THR A 319 -18.22 -8.62 -16.01
CA THR A 319 -18.35 -8.46 -14.56
C THR A 319 -19.50 -9.33 -14.07
N THR A 320 -19.20 -10.38 -13.31
CA THR A 320 -20.24 -11.16 -12.63
C THR A 320 -20.57 -10.46 -11.31
N TYR A 321 -21.75 -9.84 -11.26
CA TYR A 321 -22.28 -9.11 -10.10
C TYR A 321 -22.92 -10.06 -9.09
N GLU A 322 -22.22 -11.13 -8.69
CA GLU A 322 -22.66 -11.82 -7.48
C GLU A 322 -22.34 -10.89 -6.31
N MET A 323 -23.36 -10.15 -5.87
CA MET A 323 -23.29 -9.37 -4.63
C MET A 323 -22.81 -10.32 -3.54
N PRO A 324 -21.80 -9.93 -2.76
CA PRO A 324 -21.23 -10.83 -1.79
C PRO A 324 -22.30 -11.27 -0.81
N ASP A 325 -22.08 -12.44 -0.21
CA ASP A 325 -22.79 -12.85 0.98
C ASP A 325 -22.93 -11.64 1.92
N PRO A 326 -24.16 -11.25 2.33
CA PRO A 326 -24.40 -10.10 3.22
C PRO A 326 -23.54 -10.12 4.49
N ASP A 327 -23.14 -11.30 4.95
CA ASP A 327 -22.37 -11.43 6.17
C ASP A 327 -20.85 -11.48 5.93
N TRP A 328 -20.37 -11.38 4.68
CA TRP A 328 -18.94 -11.48 4.32
C TRP A 328 -18.06 -10.56 5.16
N TYR A 329 -18.35 -9.25 5.17
CA TYR A 329 -17.55 -8.30 5.95
C TYR A 329 -17.52 -8.66 7.44
N ALA A 330 -18.64 -9.13 8.01
CA ALA A 330 -18.65 -9.47 9.43
C ALA A 330 -17.90 -10.76 9.72
N ARG A 331 -17.97 -11.77 8.85
CA ARG A 331 -17.20 -13.00 8.99
C ARG A 331 -15.70 -12.77 8.82
N THR A 332 -15.31 -11.93 7.87
CA THR A 332 -13.91 -11.51 7.69
C THR A 332 -13.38 -10.81 8.95
N LEU A 333 -14.20 -9.94 9.56
CA LEU A 333 -13.86 -9.34 10.84
C LEU A 333 -13.79 -10.36 12.00
N ASP A 334 -14.56 -11.44 11.97
CA ASP A 334 -14.50 -12.52 12.95
C ASP A 334 -13.24 -13.38 12.80
N ALA A 335 -12.88 -13.74 11.58
CA ALA A 335 -11.67 -14.51 11.30
C ALA A 335 -10.40 -13.71 11.61
N ALA A 336 -10.41 -12.38 11.46
CA ALA A 336 -9.31 -11.54 11.97
C ALA A 336 -9.04 -11.73 13.49
N ARG A 337 -10.02 -12.17 14.29
CA ARG A 337 -9.84 -12.40 15.74
C ARG A 337 -8.97 -13.60 16.06
N THR A 338 -8.85 -14.56 15.15
CA THR A 338 -7.99 -15.74 15.36
C THR A 338 -6.51 -15.39 15.20
N HIS A 339 -6.21 -14.20 14.69
CA HIS A 339 -4.86 -13.68 14.43
C HIS A 339 -4.52 -12.55 15.41
N GLY A 340 -3.89 -12.90 16.54
CA GLY A 340 -3.73 -11.97 17.67
C GLY A 340 -2.89 -10.70 17.39
N ASN A 341 -2.05 -10.72 16.37
CA ASN A 341 -1.26 -9.58 15.88
C ASN A 341 -1.89 -8.87 14.68
N ILE A 342 -3.06 -9.27 14.17
CA ILE A 342 -3.84 -8.38 13.28
C ILE A 342 -4.41 -7.25 14.13
N LYS A 343 -3.94 -6.03 13.86
CA LYS A 343 -4.21 -4.85 14.68
C LYS A 343 -4.92 -3.72 13.93
N ALA A 344 -5.02 -3.82 12.61
CA ALA A 344 -5.82 -2.90 11.82
C ALA A 344 -6.29 -3.52 10.50
N TYR A 345 -7.57 -3.35 10.18
CA TYR A 345 -8.14 -3.57 8.85
C TYR A 345 -8.65 -2.22 8.33
N VAL A 346 -8.19 -1.77 7.17
CA VAL A 346 -8.53 -0.46 6.61
C VAL A 346 -9.44 -0.62 5.40
N LEU A 347 -10.74 -0.38 5.60
CA LEU A 347 -11.74 -0.57 4.57
C LEU A 347 -11.50 0.40 3.41
N TYR A 348 -11.35 -0.14 2.21
CA TYR A 348 -11.11 0.61 0.98
C TYR A 348 -12.44 0.90 0.27
N ASP A 349 -13.15 1.95 0.68
CA ASP A 349 -14.42 2.43 0.08
C ASP A 349 -14.15 3.30 -1.16
N ASN A 350 -13.32 2.79 -2.07
CA ASN A 350 -12.88 3.50 -3.26
C ASN A 350 -12.79 2.63 -4.52
N ASP A 351 -13.93 2.17 -4.99
CA ASP A 351 -14.12 1.72 -6.37
C ASP A 351 -15.64 1.74 -6.62
N GLN A 352 -16.10 1.93 -7.86
CA GLN A 352 -17.53 1.77 -8.15
C GLN A 352 -18.01 0.38 -7.72
N GLU A 353 -17.14 -0.61 -7.86
CA GLU A 353 -17.34 -1.99 -7.44
C GLU A 353 -17.51 -2.10 -5.91
N ILE A 354 -16.50 -1.71 -5.14
CA ILE A 354 -16.53 -1.81 -3.67
C ILE A 354 -17.63 -0.92 -3.06
N ARG A 355 -17.90 0.26 -3.64
CA ARG A 355 -18.98 1.16 -3.19
C ARG A 355 -20.35 0.50 -3.28
N SER A 356 -20.57 -0.35 -4.28
CA SER A 356 -21.83 -1.09 -4.44
C SER A 356 -22.00 -2.10 -3.30
N ALA A 357 -20.94 -2.82 -2.94
CA ALA A 357 -20.88 -3.71 -1.78
C ALA A 357 -20.90 -2.98 -0.42
N LEU A 358 -20.71 -1.66 -0.40
CA LEU A 358 -20.86 -0.81 0.79
C LEU A 358 -22.07 0.12 0.67
N SER A 359 -23.01 -0.14 -0.24
CA SER A 359 -24.21 0.69 -0.37
C SER A 359 -25.05 0.68 0.92
N PRO A 360 -25.65 1.80 1.35
CA PRO A 360 -26.56 1.81 2.50
C PRO A 360 -27.77 0.88 2.32
N THR A 361 -28.13 0.55 1.08
CA THR A 361 -29.25 -0.33 0.73
C THR A 361 -28.84 -1.80 0.60
N TRP A 362 -27.54 -2.11 0.62
CA TRP A 362 -27.09 -3.49 0.58
C TRP A 362 -27.30 -4.16 1.94
N ALA A 363 -27.86 -5.38 1.94
CA ALA A 363 -28.26 -6.09 3.15
C ALA A 363 -27.10 -6.26 4.15
N GLY A 364 -25.88 -6.46 3.66
CA GLY A 364 -24.72 -6.67 4.52
C GLY A 364 -24.23 -5.43 5.27
N MET A 365 -24.67 -4.22 4.87
CA MET A 365 -24.35 -3.00 5.61
C MET A 365 -24.94 -3.05 7.03
N ALA A 366 -26.15 -3.61 7.20
CA ALA A 366 -26.74 -3.76 8.53
C ALA A 366 -25.94 -4.73 9.41
N THR A 367 -25.46 -5.83 8.83
CA THR A 367 -24.60 -6.80 9.54
C THR A 367 -23.26 -6.16 9.90
N LEU A 368 -22.60 -5.48 8.96
CA LEU A 368 -21.34 -4.76 9.22
C LEU A 368 -21.50 -3.74 10.35
N LYS A 369 -22.55 -2.89 10.31
CA LYS A 369 -22.82 -1.92 11.38
C LYS A 369 -22.91 -2.57 12.75
N ARG A 370 -23.69 -3.64 12.89
CA ARG A 370 -23.80 -4.39 14.15
C ARG A 370 -22.45 -4.95 14.57
N LYS A 371 -21.69 -5.50 13.62
CA LYS A 371 -20.39 -6.09 13.91
C LYS A 371 -19.40 -5.08 14.48
N LEU A 372 -19.37 -3.88 13.90
CA LEU A 372 -18.47 -2.82 14.33
C LEU A 372 -18.78 -2.25 15.74
N LEU A 373 -19.94 -2.57 16.33
CA LEU A 373 -20.28 -2.19 17.71
C LEU A 373 -19.61 -3.09 18.76
N ASP A 374 -19.03 -4.22 18.36
CA ASP A 374 -18.29 -5.09 19.26
C ASP A 374 -17.03 -4.38 19.79
N VAL A 375 -16.79 -4.49 21.09
CA VAL A 375 -15.71 -3.80 21.82
C VAL A 375 -14.31 -4.17 21.34
N PHE A 376 -14.15 -5.29 20.64
CA PHE A 376 -12.88 -5.68 20.02
C PHE A 376 -12.48 -4.71 18.88
N TYR A 377 -13.45 -4.13 18.17
CA TYR A 377 -13.17 -3.18 17.08
C TYR A 377 -13.14 -1.77 17.65
N LEU A 378 -11.96 -1.16 17.69
CA LEU A 378 -11.76 0.10 18.39
C LEU A 378 -12.16 1.30 17.51
N PRO A 379 -13.03 2.21 17.97
CA PRO A 379 -13.43 3.42 17.22
C PRO A 379 -12.42 4.56 17.34
N GLN A 380 -11.43 4.40 18.22
CA GLN A 380 -10.43 5.39 18.57
C GLN A 380 -9.25 4.68 19.26
N PRO A 381 -8.06 5.27 19.27
CA PRO A 381 -6.94 4.78 20.07
C PRO A 381 -7.26 4.75 21.56
N THR A 382 -6.77 3.69 22.22
CA THR A 382 -6.94 3.47 23.66
C THR A 382 -6.25 4.54 24.48
N GLU A 383 -5.14 5.06 23.97
CA GLU A 383 -4.39 6.14 24.61
C GLU A 383 -4.80 7.51 24.05
N ARG A 384 -4.50 8.60 24.79
CA ARG A 384 -4.82 9.95 24.31
C ARG A 384 -3.83 10.32 23.19
N LEU A 385 -4.37 10.55 22.00
CA LEU A 385 -3.65 11.12 20.87
C LEU A 385 -3.24 12.55 21.11
#